data_AF-A0AAU7XYV7-F1
#
_entry.id   AF-A0AAU7XYV7-F1
#
_cell.length_a   1.000
_cell.length_b   1.000
_cell.length_c   1.000
_cell.angle_alpha   90.00
_cell.angle_beta   90.00
_cell.angle_gamma   90.00
#
_symmetry.space_group_name_H-M   'P 1'
#
loop_
_entity.id
_entity.type
_entity.pdbx_description
1 polymer ?
#
loop_
_entity_poly.entity_id
_entity_poly.type
_entity_poly.pdbx_seq_one_letter_code
_entity_poly.pdbx_strand_id
1 'polypeptide(L)' 'MSEPRDYLELSFRSIHCFANDGRLDVHELGSLLAIAERDGVIDENEIRVLKKIIAHIKPEELDPAMREKVAEVARKIGA' A
#
# COMPACT_ATOMS: atom_id res chain seq x y z
N MET A 1 -17.81 18.55 -4.89
CA MET A 1 -17.41 17.16 -5.21
C MET A 1 -15.98 17.05 -4.73
N SER A 2 -15.77 16.52 -3.53
CA SER A 2 -14.43 16.40 -2.95
C SER A 2 -13.78 15.17 -3.57
N GLU A 3 -12.87 15.37 -4.51
CA GLU A 3 -12.03 14.29 -5.02
C GLU A 3 -11.29 13.65 -3.82
N PRO A 4 -11.30 12.31 -3.71
CA PRO A 4 -10.63 11.63 -2.61
C PRO A 4 -9.13 11.93 -2.68
N ARG A 5 -8.64 12.66 -1.67
CA ARG A 5 -7.23 13.07 -1.57
C ARG A 5 -6.33 11.89 -1.21
N ASP A 6 -6.92 10.78 -0.81
CA ASP A 6 -6.27 9.59 -0.28
C ASP A 6 -5.40 8.91 -1.35
N TYR A 7 -5.77 8.94 -2.64
CA TYR A 7 -4.88 8.48 -3.72
C TYR A 7 -3.61 9.33 -3.85
N LEU A 8 -3.71 10.64 -3.66
CA LEU A 8 -2.57 11.56 -3.71
C LEU A 8 -1.68 11.34 -2.48
N GLU A 9 -2.30 11.14 -1.31
CA GLU A 9 -1.60 10.84 -0.05
C GLU A 9 -0.93 9.46 -0.08
N LEU A 10 -1.58 8.43 -0.63
CA LEU A 10 -1.02 7.11 -0.90
C LEU A 10 0.17 7.22 -1.85
N SER A 11 0.02 7.94 -2.96
CA SER A 11 1.10 8.13 -3.94
C SER A 11 2.29 8.85 -3.32
N PHE A 12 2.04 9.90 -2.52
CA PHE A 12 3.06 10.67 -1.84
C PHE A 12 3.78 9.85 -0.76
N ARG A 13 3.03 9.13 0.10
CA ARG A 13 3.61 8.24 1.11
C ARG A 13 4.34 7.06 0.50
N SER A 14 3.87 6.53 -0.63
CA SER A 14 4.58 5.46 -1.33
C SER A 14 5.97 5.93 -1.75
N ILE A 15 6.08 7.13 -2.35
CA ILE A 15 7.38 7.73 -2.68
C ILE A 15 8.23 7.88 -1.41
N HIS A 16 7.63 8.31 -0.30
CA HIS A 16 8.35 8.51 0.96
C HIS A 16 8.87 7.21 1.59
N CYS A 17 8.10 6.12 1.51
CA CYS A 17 8.53 4.79 1.96
C CYS A 17 9.73 4.30 1.16
N PHE A 18 9.65 4.37 -0.17
CA PHE A 18 10.78 4.00 -1.04
C PHE A 18 11.94 5.00 -0.98
N ALA A 19 11.73 6.26 -0.59
CA ALA A 19 12.78 7.27 -0.55
C ALA A 19 13.61 7.27 0.74
N ASN A 20 13.10 6.71 1.84
CA ASN A 20 13.80 6.74 3.14
C ASN A 20 14.90 5.68 3.20
N ASP A 21 14.57 4.41 2.92
CA ASP A 21 15.52 3.29 2.99
C ASP A 21 15.57 2.46 1.69
N GLY A 22 14.77 2.83 0.67
CA GLY A 22 14.68 2.06 -0.58
C GLY A 22 13.90 0.75 -0.44
N ARG A 23 13.23 0.59 0.71
CA ARG A 23 12.69 -0.65 1.26
C ARG A 23 11.28 -0.42 1.75
N LEU A 24 10.45 -1.46 1.69
CA LEU A 24 9.07 -1.40 2.15
C LEU A 24 8.86 -2.36 3.31
N ASP A 25 8.62 -1.82 4.49
CA ASP A 25 8.36 -2.60 5.69
C ASP A 25 6.88 -2.89 5.92
N VAL A 26 6.60 -3.91 6.74
CA VAL A 26 5.22 -4.32 7.11
C VAL A 26 4.43 -3.17 7.77
N HIS A 27 5.13 -2.31 8.52
CA HIS A 27 4.55 -1.13 9.15
C HIS A 27 4.13 -0.06 8.12
N GLU A 28 4.92 0.09 7.06
CA GLU A 28 4.66 1.04 6.00
C GLU A 28 3.51 0.58 5.12
N LEU A 29 3.52 -0.70 4.71
CA LEU A 29 2.41 -1.30 3.98
C LEU A 29 1.10 -1.23 4.81
N GLY A 30 1.18 -1.48 6.11
CA GLY A 30 0.04 -1.34 7.02
C GLY A 30 -0.46 0.09 7.13
N SER A 31 0.44 1.08 7.14
CA SER A 31 0.07 2.50 7.16
C SER A 31 -0.58 2.93 5.86
N LEU A 32 -0.10 2.45 4.71
CA LEU A 32 -0.71 2.70 3.40
C LEU A 32 -2.12 2.09 3.32
N LEU A 33 -2.27 0.85 3.78
CA LEU A 33 -3.58 0.20 3.86
C LEU A 33 -4.54 0.98 4.78
N ALA A 34 -4.08 1.45 5.93
CA ALA A 34 -4.92 2.23 6.85
C ALA A 34 -5.44 3.55 6.24
N ILE A 35 -4.69 4.14 5.31
CA ILE A 35 -5.15 5.32 4.55
C ILE A 35 -6.21 4.90 3.53
N ALA A 36 -5.94 3.86 2.75
CA ALA A 36 -6.89 3.34 1.77
C ALA A 36 -8.21 2.89 2.43
N GLU A 37 -8.15 2.40 3.66
CA GLU A 37 -9.32 1.99 4.44
C GLU A 37 -10.00 3.16 5.18
N ARG A 38 -9.40 4.36 5.21
CA ARG A 38 -9.91 5.49 5.99
C ARG A 38 -11.27 5.96 5.51
N ASP A 39 -11.47 5.98 4.20
CA ASP A 39 -12.75 6.34 3.56
C ASP A 39 -13.72 5.14 3.47
N GLY A 40 -13.30 3.96 3.93
CA GLY A 40 -14.10 2.73 3.98
C GLY A 40 -14.33 2.05 2.63
N VAL A 41 -13.88 2.66 1.53
CA VAL A 41 -13.94 2.12 0.17
C VAL A 41 -12.58 2.30 -0.48
N ILE A 42 -11.96 1.19 -0.90
CA ILE A 42 -10.72 1.24 -1.69
C ILE A 42 -11.11 1.37 -3.16
N ASP A 43 -10.87 2.54 -3.75
CA ASP A 43 -11.16 2.82 -5.16
C ASP A 43 -10.15 2.18 -6.11
N GLU A 44 -10.51 2.04 -7.40
CA GLU A 44 -9.64 1.52 -8.44
C GLU A 44 -8.25 2.19 -8.49
N ASN A 45 -8.18 3.50 -8.21
CA ASN A 45 -6.92 4.23 -8.19
C ASN A 45 -6.01 3.77 -7.04
N GLU A 46 -6.58 3.53 -5.87
CA GLU A 46 -5.87 3.06 -4.69
C GLU A 46 -5.44 1.60 -4.86
N ILE A 47 -6.30 0.76 -5.43
CA ILE A 47 -5.96 -0.62 -5.80
C ILE A 47 -4.76 -0.65 -6.75
N ARG A 48 -4.72 0.23 -7.76
CA ARG A 48 -3.59 0.33 -8.69
C ARG A 48 -2.30 0.70 -7.98
N VAL A 49 -2.34 1.65 -7.05
CA VAL A 49 -1.19 2.07 -6.26
C VAL A 49 -0.71 0.94 -5.35
N LEU A 50 -1.60 0.32 -4.59
CA LEU A 50 -1.28 -0.82 -3.72
C LEU A 50 -0.68 -1.99 -4.51
N LYS A 51 -1.24 -2.35 -5.67
CA LYS A 51 -0.67 -3.38 -6.55
C LYS A 51 0.73 -2.99 -7.04
N LYS A 52 0.94 -1.73 -7.41
CA LYS A 52 2.25 -1.26 -7.90
C LYS A 52 3.30 -1.30 -6.80
N ILE A 53 2.94 -0.95 -5.58
CA ILE A 53 3.80 -1.04 -4.39
C ILE A 53 4.16 -2.49 -4.13
N ILE A 54 3.16 -3.38 -4.05
CA ILE A 54 3.39 -4.82 -3.82
C ILE A 54 4.30 -5.43 -4.90
N ALA A 55 4.12 -5.04 -6.17
CA ALA A 55 4.95 -5.48 -7.28
C ALA A 55 6.38 -4.94 -7.23
N HIS A 56 6.64 -3.85 -6.49
CA HIS A 56 7.97 -3.29 -6.27
C HIS A 56 8.69 -3.87 -5.06
N ILE A 57 7.97 -4.59 -4.17
CA ILE A 57 8.58 -5.27 -3.02
C ILE A 57 9.52 -6.34 -3.55
N LYS A 58 10.78 -6.30 -3.09
CA LYS A 58 11.75 -7.33 -3.47
C LYS A 58 11.49 -8.62 -2.69
N PRO A 59 11.80 -9.79 -3.26
CA PRO A 59 11.66 -11.07 -2.55
C PRO A 59 12.53 -11.18 -1.29
N GLU A 60 13.61 -10.41 -1.22
CA GLU A 60 14.47 -10.29 -0.02
C GLU A 60 13.80 -9.56 1.15
N GLU A 61 12.72 -8.80 0.90
CA GLU A 61 11.94 -8.06 1.92
C GLU A 61 10.61 -8.75 2.25
N LEU A 62 10.33 -9.88 1.58
CA LEU A 62 9.13 -10.69 1.81
C LEU A 62 9.34 -11.64 3.00
N ASP A 63 9.54 -11.04 4.17
CA ASP A 63 9.49 -11.72 5.47
C ASP A 63 8.11 -12.33 5.74
N PRO A 64 8.02 -13.34 6.63
CA PRO A 64 6.74 -13.99 6.94
C PRO A 64 5.64 -12.99 7.34
N ALA A 65 5.97 -11.98 8.16
CA ALA A 65 5.04 -10.92 8.54
C ALA A 65 4.60 -10.06 7.34
N MET A 66 5.54 -9.75 6.44
CA MET A 66 5.25 -8.97 5.22
C MET A 66 4.34 -9.74 4.27
N ARG A 67 4.56 -11.06 4.12
CA ARG A 67 3.71 -11.94 3.30
C ARG A 67 2.28 -12.01 3.82
N GLU A 68 2.11 -12.13 5.14
CA GLU A 68 0.77 -12.10 5.74
C GLU A 68 0.08 -10.76 5.46
N LYS A 69 0.81 -9.65 5.57
CA LYS A 69 0.25 -8.32 5.31
C LYS A 69 -0.07 -8.09 3.84
N VAL A 70 0.79 -8.52 2.92
CA VAL A 70 0.53 -8.48 1.47
C VAL A 70 -0.68 -9.34 1.13
N ALA A 71 -0.83 -10.53 1.73
CA ALA A 71 -2.00 -11.38 1.54
C ALA A 71 -3.28 -10.73 2.08
N GLU A 72 -3.22 -10.05 3.23
CA GLU A 72 -4.33 -9.26 3.77
C GLU A 72 -4.74 -8.15 2.81
N VAL A 73 -3.78 -7.36 2.32
CA VAL A 73 -4.03 -6.30 1.33
C VAL A 73 -4.64 -6.90 0.06
N ALA A 74 -4.06 -7.98 -0.48
CA ALA A 74 -4.55 -8.68 -1.67
C ALA A 74 -6.01 -9.13 -1.51
N ARG A 75 -6.36 -9.70 -0.34
CA ARG A 75 -7.74 -10.09 -0.02
C ARG A 75 -8.69 -8.90 0.03
N LYS A 76 -8.26 -7.77 0.58
CA LYS A 76 -9.08 -6.54 0.65
C LYS A 76 -9.32 -5.90 -0.71
N ILE A 77 -8.31 -5.91 -1.59
CA ILE A 77 -8.42 -5.33 -2.94
C ILE A 77 -8.97 -6.34 -3.98
N GLY A 78 -9.31 -7.56 -3.57
CA GLY A 78 -9.88 -8.60 -4.44
C GLY A 78 -8.95 -9.08 -5.55
N ALA A 79 -7.63 -9.08 -5.30
CA ALA A 79 -6.60 -9.51 -6.26
C ALA A 79 -6.39 -11.04 -6.27
#